data_AF-A0A9W6M0J3-F1
#
_entry.id   AF-A0A9W6M0J3-F1
#
_cell.length_a   1.000
_cell.length_b   1.000
_cell.length_c   1.000
_cell.angle_alpha   90.00
_cell.angle_beta   90.00
_cell.angle_gamma   90.00
#
_symmetry.space_group_name_H-M   'P 1'
#
loop_
_entity.id
_entity.type
_entity.pdbx_description
1 polymer ?
#
loop_
_entity_poly.entity_id
_entity_poly.type
_entity_poly.pdbx_seq_one_letter_code
_entity_poly.pdbx_strand_id
1 'polypeptide(L)'
;MSFSAPSSGRREAVFRNLLTHTLALPIALSEHGSLDELAMDRPSTTDDYRWGVPVLESVTSAALASALDGLAARQRAIANNIANVNTPGYTAERVSFEDALAQSVANGDGHVSASTARSLEPTRLDGNNVNLDTETLSNVDTVLRFQFASQAAGGQFTAIRAALRTS
;
A
#
# COMPACT_ATOMS: atom_id res chain seq x y z
N MET A 1 17.91 -32.78 -47.81
CA MET A 1 19.03 -31.82 -47.62
C MET A 1 18.50 -30.66 -46.80
N SER A 2 19.21 -30.34 -45.74
CA SER A 2 18.81 -29.48 -44.63
C SER A 2 18.89 -27.98 -44.93
N PHE A 3 18.00 -27.24 -44.27
CA PHE A 3 18.17 -25.90 -43.65
C PHE A 3 19.36 -25.03 -44.10
N SER A 4 19.10 -23.78 -44.49
CA SER A 4 19.63 -22.60 -43.77
C SER A 4 19.23 -21.30 -44.50
N ALA A 5 18.38 -20.51 -43.86
CA ALA A 5 18.38 -19.05 -44.01
C ALA A 5 18.74 -18.49 -42.63
N PRO A 6 19.70 -17.55 -42.52
CA PRO A 6 19.39 -16.36 -41.71
C PRO A 6 20.13 -15.09 -42.13
N SER A 7 19.50 -13.93 -41.89
CA SER A 7 20.01 -12.82 -41.06
C SER A 7 19.11 -11.59 -41.26
N SER A 8 18.15 -11.33 -40.37
CA SER A 8 18.29 -10.52 -39.14
C SER A 8 18.98 -9.16 -39.34
N GLY A 9 18.19 -8.20 -39.85
CA GLY A 9 18.50 -6.78 -39.83
C GLY A 9 18.53 -6.25 -38.40
N ARG A 10 19.70 -5.75 -38.00
CA ARG A 10 20.06 -5.33 -36.65
C ARG A 10 19.91 -3.80 -36.54
N ARG A 11 18.97 -3.38 -35.69
CA ARG A 11 18.92 -2.17 -34.83
C ARG A 11 19.88 -1.02 -35.20
N GLU A 12 19.31 0.06 -35.73
CA GLU A 12 19.97 1.36 -35.84
C GLU A 12 19.94 2.14 -34.51
N ALA A 13 21.04 2.88 -34.31
CA ALA A 13 21.28 3.92 -33.33
C ALA A 13 20.23 5.06 -33.41
N VAL A 14 20.07 5.96 -32.45
CA VAL A 14 20.92 7.15 -32.29
C VAL A 14 20.76 7.74 -30.88
N PHE A 15 21.91 8.12 -30.33
CA PHE A 15 22.17 8.74 -29.04
C PHE A 15 22.33 10.28 -29.21
N ARG A 16 21.97 11.05 -28.16
CA ARG A 16 22.42 12.42 -27.78
C ARG A 16 21.75 13.67 -28.41
N ASN A 17 21.28 14.57 -27.52
CA ASN A 17 21.47 16.04 -27.57
C ASN A 17 21.06 16.62 -26.19
N LEU A 18 21.95 16.98 -25.26
CA LEU A 18 22.82 18.17 -25.08
C LEU A 18 22.17 19.38 -24.37
N LEU A 19 22.80 19.72 -23.23
CA LEU A 19 23.22 21.03 -22.71
C LEU A 19 22.21 22.04 -22.11
N THR A 20 22.25 22.07 -20.78
CA THR A 20 22.29 23.24 -19.87
C THR A 20 23.09 24.43 -20.43
N HIS A 21 22.61 25.66 -20.20
CA HIS A 21 23.38 26.88 -19.84
C HIS A 21 22.45 28.10 -19.85
N THR A 22 22.45 28.93 -18.80
CA THR A 22 22.47 30.41 -18.90
C THR A 22 22.80 31.00 -17.51
N LEU A 23 23.97 31.61 -17.42
CA LEU A 23 24.46 32.48 -16.35
C LEU A 23 24.06 33.93 -16.67
N ALA A 24 23.73 34.73 -15.64
CA ALA A 24 23.97 36.19 -15.65
C ALA A 24 23.90 36.78 -14.21
N LEU A 25 25.04 37.25 -13.71
CA LEU A 25 25.23 38.32 -12.70
C LEU A 25 25.65 39.58 -13.51
N PRO A 26 25.41 40.84 -13.07
CA PRO A 26 26.16 41.43 -11.94
C PRO A 26 25.52 42.62 -11.14
N ILE A 27 25.96 42.72 -9.88
CA ILE A 27 26.44 43.89 -9.08
C ILE A 27 25.91 45.31 -9.37
N ALA A 28 25.39 45.97 -8.32
CA ALA A 28 25.61 47.40 -8.04
C ALA A 28 25.61 47.69 -6.52
N LEU A 29 26.55 48.54 -6.12
CA LEU A 29 26.96 48.96 -4.77
C LEU A 29 26.32 50.32 -4.43
N SER A 30 26.04 50.63 -3.16
CA SER A 30 26.25 51.95 -2.47
C SER A 30 25.24 52.24 -1.35
N GLU A 31 25.75 52.10 -0.13
CA GLU A 31 25.74 53.01 1.03
C GLU A 31 24.51 53.77 1.57
N HIS A 32 24.56 53.88 2.92
CA HIS A 32 24.08 54.92 3.83
C HIS A 32 22.64 54.86 4.35
N GLY A 33 22.51 54.73 5.68
CA GLY A 33 21.32 55.17 6.41
C GLY A 33 21.03 54.37 7.67
N SER A 34 21.82 54.55 8.72
CA SER A 34 21.44 54.23 10.09
C SER A 34 20.22 55.07 10.50
N LEU A 35 19.11 54.42 10.85
CA LEU A 35 18.13 54.97 11.77
C LEU A 35 17.69 53.86 12.73
N ASP A 36 17.88 54.16 14.01
CA ASP A 36 17.36 53.43 15.14
C ASP A 36 15.86 53.14 14.96
N GLU A 37 15.51 51.88 14.74
CA GLU A 37 14.17 51.40 15.00
C GLU A 37 14.29 50.19 15.94
N LEU A 38 13.80 50.40 17.16
CA LEU A 38 13.67 49.43 18.23
C LEU A 38 12.79 48.26 17.76
N ALA A 39 13.38 47.35 17.00
CA ALA A 39 12.83 46.04 16.74
C ALA A 39 12.96 45.22 18.03
N MET A 40 11.93 45.33 18.86
CA MET A 40 11.52 44.26 19.76
C MET A 40 11.47 42.99 18.91
N ASP A 41 12.52 42.17 19.00
CA ASP A 41 12.59 40.82 18.44
C ASP A 41 11.53 39.99 19.16
N ARG A 42 10.28 40.16 18.71
CA ARG A 42 9.26 39.19 19.03
C ARG A 42 9.69 37.95 18.26
N PRO A 43 10.03 36.84 18.94
CA PRO A 43 10.15 35.60 18.20
C PRO A 43 8.82 35.44 17.47
N SER A 44 8.87 35.27 16.15
CA SER A 44 7.73 34.79 15.39
C SER A 44 7.51 33.33 15.77
N THR A 45 7.16 33.11 17.04
CA THR A 45 6.45 31.94 17.52
C THR A 45 5.03 32.07 16.99
N THR A 46 4.90 32.00 15.66
CA THR A 46 3.76 31.31 15.10
C THR A 46 4.06 29.83 15.29
N ASP A 47 4.06 29.41 16.55
CA ASP A 47 3.65 28.07 16.91
C ASP A 47 2.19 28.02 16.46
N ASP A 48 1.99 27.63 15.22
CA ASP A 48 0.71 27.21 14.71
C ASP A 48 0.38 25.89 15.44
N TYR A 49 0.03 25.98 16.73
CA TYR A 49 -0.83 25.01 17.39
C TYR A 49 -2.23 25.13 16.77
N ARG A 50 -2.33 24.88 15.46
CA ARG A 50 -3.51 24.24 14.90
C ARG A 50 -3.61 22.91 15.61
N TRP A 51 -4.44 22.86 16.64
CA TRP A 51 -4.88 21.64 17.31
C TRP A 51 -5.70 20.75 16.36
N GLY A 52 -5.17 20.45 15.18
CA GLY A 52 -5.41 19.18 14.54
C GLY A 52 -4.70 18.16 15.40
N VAL A 53 -5.36 17.71 16.47
CA VAL A 53 -5.03 16.43 17.09
C VAL A 53 -4.76 15.45 15.94
N PRO A 54 -3.54 14.89 15.80
CA PRO A 54 -3.34 13.81 14.85
C PRO A 54 -4.40 12.78 15.22
N VAL A 55 -5.33 12.61 14.28
CA VAL A 55 -6.52 11.78 14.44
C VAL A 55 -6.03 10.45 14.98
N LEU A 56 -6.66 9.99 16.06
CA LEU A 56 -6.26 8.93 17.00
C LEU A 56 -6.09 7.55 16.35
N GLU A 57 -5.31 7.43 15.28
CA GLU A 57 -5.02 6.16 14.67
C GLU A 57 -3.82 5.56 15.39
N SER A 58 -4.13 4.63 16.30
CA SER A 58 -3.13 3.74 16.83
C SER A 58 -2.66 2.78 15.72
N VAL A 59 -1.40 2.37 15.75
CA VAL A 59 -0.86 1.31 14.88
C VAL A 59 -1.75 0.06 14.94
N THR A 60 -2.29 -0.26 16.12
CA THR A 60 -3.23 -1.37 16.31
C THR A 60 -4.54 -1.19 15.55
N SER A 61 -5.11 0.01 15.52
CA SER A 61 -6.34 0.27 14.76
C SER A 61 -6.10 0.23 13.25
N ALA A 62 -4.99 0.79 12.77
CA ALA A 62 -4.56 0.72 11.37
C ALA A 62 -4.37 -0.75 10.93
N ALA A 63 -3.69 -1.53 11.77
CA ALA A 63 -3.44 -2.95 11.51
C ALA A 63 -4.70 -3.79 11.47
N LEU A 64 -5.65 -3.55 12.38
CA LEU A 64 -6.94 -4.25 12.39
C LEU A 64 -7.78 -3.89 11.17
N ALA A 65 -7.80 -2.61 10.76
CA ALA A 65 -8.48 -2.18 9.55
C ALA A 65 -7.87 -2.87 8.30
N SER A 66 -6.55 -2.81 8.16
CA SER A 66 -5.84 -3.43 7.03
C SER A 66 -6.01 -4.95 7.00
N ALA A 67 -6.03 -5.61 8.16
CA ALA A 67 -6.31 -7.04 8.26
C ALA A 67 -7.72 -7.37 7.79
N LEU A 68 -8.73 -6.61 8.22
CA LEU A 68 -10.12 -6.80 7.79
C LEU A 68 -10.27 -6.58 6.28
N ASP A 69 -9.60 -5.57 5.71
CA ASP A 69 -9.61 -5.31 4.28
C ASP A 69 -8.95 -6.44 3.48
N GLY A 70 -7.81 -6.94 3.94
CA GLY A 70 -7.12 -8.08 3.35
C GLY A 70 -7.95 -9.37 3.40
N LEU A 71 -8.61 -9.63 4.53
CA LEU A 71 -9.52 -10.78 4.68
C LEU A 71 -10.76 -10.64 3.78
N ALA A 72 -11.33 -9.45 3.67
CA ALA A 72 -12.44 -9.19 2.75
C ALA A 72 -12.01 -9.36 1.29
N ALA A 73 -10.82 -8.90 0.91
CA ALA A 73 -10.25 -9.11 -0.42
C ALA A 73 -10.08 -10.61 -0.71
N ARG A 74 -9.54 -11.38 0.25
CA ARG A 74 -9.42 -12.84 0.13
C ARG A 74 -10.78 -13.53 -0.02
N GLN A 75 -11.79 -13.12 0.75
CA GLN A 75 -13.13 -13.68 0.63
C GLN A 75 -13.71 -13.47 -0.78
N ARG A 76 -13.50 -12.28 -1.39
CA ARG A 76 -13.93 -12.00 -2.77
C ARG A 76 -13.19 -12.88 -3.78
N ALA A 77 -11.87 -13.04 -3.64
CA ALA A 77 -11.08 -13.92 -4.51
C ALA A 77 -11.55 -15.38 -4.42
N ILE A 78 -11.81 -15.88 -3.21
CA ILE A 78 -12.34 -17.25 -3.01
C ILE A 78 -13.72 -17.39 -3.67
N ALA A 79 -14.61 -16.41 -3.51
CA ALA A 79 -15.91 -16.43 -4.16
C ALA A 79 -15.79 -16.46 -5.69
N ASN A 80 -14.87 -15.67 -6.26
CA ASN A 80 -14.57 -15.66 -7.68
C ASN A 80 -14.01 -17.03 -8.15
N ASN A 81 -13.12 -17.64 -7.38
CA ASN A 81 -12.58 -18.96 -7.67
C ASN A 81 -13.68 -20.02 -7.69
N ILE A 82 -14.51 -20.08 -6.65
CA ILE A 82 -15.62 -21.04 -6.53
C ILE A 82 -16.61 -20.87 -7.69
N ALA A 83 -16.96 -19.63 -8.05
CA ALA A 83 -17.85 -19.35 -9.17
C ALA A 83 -17.30 -19.86 -10.52
N ASN A 84 -15.97 -19.93 -10.65
CA ASN A 84 -15.28 -20.35 -11.88
C ASN A 84 -14.64 -21.75 -11.79
N VAL A 85 -15.01 -22.57 -10.80
CA VAL A 85 -14.40 -23.90 -10.60
C VAL A 85 -14.57 -24.83 -11.80
N ASN A 86 -15.66 -24.66 -12.56
CA ASN A 86 -15.99 -25.43 -13.76
C ASN A 86 -15.74 -24.64 -15.07
N THR A 87 -15.05 -23.51 -15.02
CA THR A 87 -14.74 -22.69 -16.20
C THR A 87 -13.40 -23.14 -16.81
N PRO A 88 -13.36 -23.71 -18.02
CA PRO A 88 -12.10 -24.12 -18.65
C PRO A 88 -11.13 -22.95 -18.81
N GLY A 89 -9.83 -23.18 -18.60
CA GLY A 89 -8.79 -22.17 -18.70
C GLY A 89 -8.75 -21.09 -17.60
N TYR A 90 -9.64 -21.16 -16.60
CA TYR A 90 -9.62 -20.23 -15.47
C TYR A 90 -8.48 -20.55 -14.50
N THR A 91 -7.74 -19.54 -14.06
CA THR A 91 -6.67 -19.70 -13.05
C THR A 91 -7.10 -19.02 -11.77
N ALA A 92 -7.04 -19.76 -10.66
CA ALA A 92 -7.41 -19.28 -9.33
C ALA A 92 -6.63 -18.02 -8.94
N GLU A 93 -7.29 -17.12 -8.23
CA GLU A 93 -6.68 -15.93 -7.62
C GLU A 93 -6.32 -16.22 -6.15
N ARG A 94 -5.18 -15.68 -5.71
CA ARG A 94 -4.67 -15.79 -4.34
C ARG A 94 -4.40 -14.39 -3.80
N VAL A 95 -4.80 -14.16 -2.55
CA VAL A 95 -4.62 -12.87 -1.85
C VAL A 95 -3.63 -13.03 -0.71
N SER A 96 -2.60 -12.19 -0.70
CA SER A 96 -1.54 -12.16 0.31
C SER A 96 -1.41 -10.75 0.89
N PHE A 97 -1.40 -10.63 2.21
CA PHE A 97 -1.19 -9.34 2.89
C PHE A 97 -0.53 -9.47 4.26
N GLU A 98 -0.55 -10.66 4.88
CA GLU A 98 -0.15 -10.87 6.26
C GLU A 98 1.32 -10.56 6.54
N ASP A 99 2.23 -10.97 5.67
CA ASP A 99 3.66 -10.70 5.86
C ASP A 99 3.95 -9.20 5.79
N ALA A 100 3.32 -8.52 4.82
CA ALA A 100 3.43 -7.07 4.67
C ALA A 100 2.76 -6.33 5.83
N LEU A 101 1.64 -6.84 6.36
CA LEU A 101 1.02 -6.32 7.58
C LEU A 101 1.94 -6.47 8.79
N ALA A 102 2.54 -7.65 8.98
CA ALA A 102 3.45 -7.91 10.09
C ALA A 102 4.66 -6.97 10.04
N GLN A 103 5.23 -6.75 8.85
CA GLN A 103 6.31 -5.79 8.65
C GLN A 103 5.87 -4.35 8.90
N SER A 104 4.68 -3.96 8.43
CA SER A 104 4.11 -2.63 8.64
C SER A 104 3.90 -2.34 10.13
N VAL A 105 3.37 -3.30 10.89
CA VAL A 105 3.22 -3.20 12.35
C VAL A 105 4.57 -3.08 13.05
N ALA A 106 5.58 -3.87 12.64
CA ALA A 106 6.92 -3.78 13.20
C ALA A 106 7.59 -2.41 12.97
N ASN A 107 7.22 -1.74 11.88
CA ASN A 107 7.68 -0.38 11.55
C ASN A 107 6.84 0.72 12.22
N GLY A 108 5.81 0.37 12.98
CA GLY A 108 4.93 1.34 13.66
C GLY A 108 3.95 2.06 12.73
N ASP A 109 3.59 1.47 11.59
CA ASP A 109 2.61 2.00 10.65
C ASP A 109 1.28 1.26 10.82
N GLY A 110 1.24 -0.01 10.44
CA GLY A 110 0.04 -0.87 10.51
C GLY A 110 -0.83 -0.80 9.26
N HIS A 111 -0.57 0.11 8.31
CA HIS A 111 -1.24 0.13 7.02
C HIS A 111 -0.64 -0.88 6.04
N VAL A 112 -1.49 -1.65 5.36
CA VAL A 112 -1.09 -2.49 4.23
C VAL A 112 -2.20 -2.59 3.20
N SER A 113 -1.83 -2.68 1.92
CA SER A 113 -2.75 -3.07 0.85
C SER A 113 -2.55 -4.54 0.49
N ALA A 114 -3.65 -5.28 0.38
CA ALA A 114 -3.58 -6.67 -0.04
C ALA A 114 -3.15 -6.80 -1.51
N SER A 115 -2.29 -7.78 -1.78
CA SER A 115 -1.85 -8.13 -3.12
C SER A 115 -2.60 -9.34 -3.62
N THR A 116 -3.08 -9.29 -4.86
CA THR A 116 -3.73 -10.40 -5.55
C THR A 116 -2.84 -10.90 -6.69
N ALA A 117 -2.64 -12.22 -6.76
CA ALA A 117 -1.87 -12.87 -7.81
C ALA A 117 -2.60 -14.11 -8.33
N ARG A 118 -2.26 -14.55 -9.55
CA ARG A 118 -2.76 -15.82 -10.08
C ARG A 118 -2.01 -16.99 -9.44
N SER A 119 -2.73 -18.07 -9.15
CA SER A 119 -2.15 -19.28 -8.57
C SER A 119 -1.13 -19.89 -9.53
N LEU A 120 0.01 -20.30 -8.95
CA LEU A 120 1.09 -21.01 -9.64
C LEU A 120 0.92 -22.53 -9.55
N GLU A 121 -0.17 -23.01 -8.96
CA GLU A 121 -0.48 -24.43 -8.83
C GLU A 121 -0.71 -25.05 -10.23
N PRO A 122 -0.29 -26.30 -10.46
CA PRO A 122 -0.50 -26.99 -11.72
C PRO A 122 -1.97 -27.01 -12.15
N THR A 123 -2.23 -26.85 -13.45
CA THR A 123 -3.56 -26.90 -14.02
C THR A 123 -4.01 -28.33 -14.32
N ARG A 124 -5.31 -28.57 -14.22
CA ARG A 124 -5.99 -29.78 -14.72
C ARG A 124 -5.94 -29.83 -16.25
N LEU A 125 -6.46 -30.91 -16.85
CA LEU A 125 -6.46 -31.12 -18.30
C LEU A 125 -7.22 -30.03 -19.09
N ASP A 126 -8.16 -29.36 -18.44
CA ASP A 126 -8.95 -28.26 -18.99
C ASP A 126 -8.28 -26.88 -18.81
N GLY A 127 -7.04 -26.83 -18.29
CA GLY A 127 -6.31 -25.60 -18.02
C GLY A 127 -6.76 -24.86 -16.77
N ASN A 128 -7.67 -25.42 -15.98
CA ASN A 128 -8.14 -24.82 -14.73
C ASN A 128 -7.42 -25.40 -13.50
N ASN A 129 -7.05 -24.56 -12.53
CA ASN A 129 -6.37 -24.99 -11.30
C ASN A 129 -7.14 -24.68 -10.00
N VAL A 130 -8.42 -24.32 -10.06
CA VAL A 130 -9.27 -24.17 -8.87
C VAL A 130 -9.54 -25.54 -8.25
N ASN A 131 -9.48 -25.66 -6.93
CA ASN A 131 -9.88 -26.85 -6.21
C ASN A 131 -10.92 -26.49 -5.13
N LEU A 132 -12.16 -26.96 -5.29
CA LEU A 132 -13.29 -26.58 -4.42
C LEU A 132 -13.06 -26.91 -2.94
N ASP A 133 -12.43 -28.05 -2.63
CA ASP A 133 -12.17 -28.44 -1.25
C ASP A 133 -11.18 -27.46 -0.61
N THR A 134 -10.13 -27.07 -1.34
CA THR A 134 -9.16 -26.07 -0.87
C THR A 134 -9.77 -24.68 -0.73
N GLU A 135 -10.65 -24.27 -1.66
CA GLU A 135 -11.36 -22.99 -1.58
C GLU A 135 -12.32 -22.97 -0.38
N THR A 136 -12.99 -24.08 -0.11
CA THR A 136 -13.90 -24.22 1.04
C THR A 136 -13.15 -24.09 2.36
N LEU A 137 -12.01 -24.79 2.50
CA LEU A 137 -11.16 -24.67 3.68
C LEU A 137 -10.61 -23.25 3.85
N SER A 138 -10.16 -22.63 2.76
CA SER A 138 -9.68 -21.25 2.76
C SER A 138 -10.79 -20.26 3.15
N ASN A 139 -12.03 -20.50 2.72
CA ASN A 139 -13.18 -19.67 3.08
C ASN A 139 -13.47 -19.77 4.58
N VAL A 140 -13.48 -20.98 5.14
CA VAL A 140 -13.72 -21.20 6.57
C VAL A 140 -12.66 -20.50 7.41
N ASP A 141 -11.37 -20.66 7.07
CA ASP A 141 -10.27 -19.97 7.75
C ASP A 141 -10.42 -18.44 7.65
N THR A 142 -10.72 -17.93 6.45
CA THR A 142 -10.89 -16.48 6.22
C THR A 142 -12.04 -15.91 7.04
N VAL A 143 -13.19 -16.60 7.08
CA VAL A 143 -14.36 -16.18 7.87
C VAL A 143 -14.04 -16.16 9.36
N LEU A 144 -13.37 -17.18 9.89
CA LEU A 144 -12.98 -17.23 11.31
C LEU A 144 -12.02 -16.09 11.66
N ARG A 145 -11.00 -15.85 10.83
CA ARG A 145 -10.06 -14.74 11.01
C ARG A 145 -10.79 -13.38 10.98
N PHE A 146 -11.74 -13.21 10.07
CA PHE A 146 -12.51 -11.97 9.95
C PHE A 146 -13.36 -11.73 11.21
N GLN A 147 -14.00 -12.78 11.74
CA GLN A 147 -14.76 -12.70 12.98
C GLN A 147 -13.88 -12.28 14.16
N PHE A 148 -12.68 -12.87 14.31
CA PHE A 148 -11.75 -12.49 15.37
C PHE A 148 -11.20 -11.07 15.22
N ALA A 149 -10.81 -10.68 14.00
CA ALA A 149 -10.34 -9.32 13.72
C ALA A 149 -11.45 -8.28 14.00
N SER A 150 -12.70 -8.59 13.65
CA SER A 150 -13.85 -7.72 13.93
C SER A 150 -14.12 -7.58 15.43
N GLN A 151 -14.02 -8.68 16.19
CA GLN A 151 -14.14 -8.67 17.65
C GLN A 151 -13.03 -7.82 18.29
N ALA A 152 -11.78 -7.99 17.83
CA ALA A 152 -10.64 -7.21 18.30
C ALA A 152 -10.80 -5.71 18.01
N ALA A 153 -11.26 -5.36 16.80
CA ALA A 153 -11.58 -3.97 16.44
C ALA A 153 -12.64 -3.38 17.36
N GLY A 154 -13.73 -4.12 17.64
CA GLY A 154 -14.74 -3.72 18.62
C GLY A 154 -14.19 -3.48 20.03
N GLY A 155 -13.24 -4.32 20.47
CA GLY A 155 -12.53 -4.17 21.74
C GLY A 155 -11.72 -2.87 21.82
N GLN A 156 -11.00 -2.51 20.76
CA GLN A 156 -10.21 -1.26 20.70
C GLN A 156 -11.11 -0.02 20.80
N PHE A 157 -12.23 0.02 20.08
CA PHE A 157 -13.18 1.13 20.20
C PHE A 157 -13.77 1.25 21.60
N THR A 158 -14.03 0.12 22.25
CA THR A 158 -14.51 0.10 23.63
C THR A 158 -13.46 0.67 24.58
N ALA A 159 -12.18 0.33 24.41
CA ALA A 159 -11.08 0.88 25.20
C ALA A 159 -10.93 2.39 25.03
N ILE A 160 -10.97 2.89 23.79
CA ILE A 160 -10.92 4.34 23.49
C ILE A 160 -12.09 5.07 24.17
N ARG A 161 -13.32 4.55 24.04
CA ARG A 161 -14.50 5.12 24.68
C ARG A 161 -14.40 5.15 26.21
N ALA A 162 -13.79 4.13 26.82
CA ALA A 162 -13.58 4.10 28.25
C ALA A 162 -12.60 5.20 28.70
N ALA A 163 -11.50 5.39 27.97
CA ALA A 163 -10.53 6.44 28.25
C ALA A 163 -11.12 7.86 28.14
N LEU A 164 -11.95 8.12 27.13
CA LEU A 164 -12.62 9.42 26.94
C LEU A 164 -13.68 9.72 27.99
N ARG A 165 -14.26 8.70 28.64
CA ARG A 165 -15.26 8.90 29.70
C ARG A 165 -14.62 9.28 31.03
N THR A 166 -13.38 8.86 31.28
CA THR A 166 -12.70 9.05 32.57
C THR A 166 -11.86 10.34 32.65
N SER A 167 -11.98 11.23 31.66
CA SER A 167 -11.38 12.58 31.63
C SER A 167 -12.43 13.65 31.90
#